data_AF-C9LQQ6-F1
#
_entry.id   AF-C9LQQ6-F1
#
_cell.length_a   1.000
_cell.length_b   1.000
_cell.length_c   1.000
_cell.angle_alpha   90.00
_cell.angle_beta   90.00
_cell.angle_gamma   90.00
#
_symmetry.space_group_name_H-M   'P 1'
#
loop_
_entity.id
_entity.type
_entity.pdbx_description
1 polymer ?
#
loop_
_entity_poly.entity_id
_entity_poly.type
_entity_poly.pdbx_seq_one_letter_code
_entity_poly.pdbx_strand_id
1 'polypeptide(L)'
;MPAYKEKTKNTWYASFYFTDWTGTRKRHLRRGFKRQKDALEYEREFLVKQQGSPDMLFSSLYDLYQKDGKARVKETTITTREPLFKIAYTPLFWKYAH
;
A
#
# COMPACT_ATOMS: atom_id res chain seq x y z
N MET A 1 -5.40 -9.04 -20.48
CA MET A 1 -5.68 -7.68 -19.97
C MET A 1 -5.45 -6.68 -21.10
N PRO A 2 -6.41 -5.78 -21.41
CA PRO A 2 -6.28 -4.88 -22.55
C PRO A 2 -5.44 -3.65 -22.18
N ALA A 3 -4.18 -3.64 -22.60
CA ALA A 3 -3.40 -2.42 -22.71
C ALA A 3 -3.85 -1.69 -23.98
N TYR A 4 -4.22 -0.42 -23.85
CA TYR A 4 -4.80 0.33 -24.95
C TYR A 4 -3.77 1.31 -25.52
N LYS A 5 -3.74 1.40 -26.86
CA LYS A 5 -2.83 2.30 -27.58
C LYS A 5 -3.52 3.64 -27.85
N GLU A 6 -2.89 4.72 -27.43
CA GLU A 6 -3.33 6.09 -27.75
C GLU A 6 -2.83 6.43 -29.16
N LYS A 7 -3.75 6.48 -30.14
CA LYS A 7 -3.46 6.66 -31.57
C LYS A 7 -2.79 8.01 -31.91
N THR A 8 -2.98 9.02 -31.06
CA THR A 8 -2.49 10.39 -31.31
C THR A 8 -1.05 10.63 -30.87
N LYS A 9 -0.58 9.91 -29.84
CA LYS A 9 0.75 10.13 -29.22
C LYS A 9 1.66 8.91 -29.28
N ASN A 10 1.20 7.81 -29.88
CA ASN A 10 1.91 6.53 -29.93
C ASN A 10 2.32 6.03 -28.52
N THR A 11 1.58 6.43 -27.48
CA THR A 11 1.79 5.98 -26.10
C THR A 11 0.74 4.95 -25.71
N TRP A 12 1.06 4.14 -24.72
CA TRP A 12 0.20 3.12 -24.15
C TRP A 12 -0.37 3.61 -22.82
N TYR A 13 -1.59 3.15 -22.51
CA TYR A 13 -2.21 3.40 -21.22
C TYR A 13 -2.80 2.12 -20.63
N ALA A 14 -2.75 2.04 -19.29
CA ALA A 14 -3.39 1.01 -18.50
C ALA A 14 -4.64 1.61 -17.83
N SER A 15 -5.79 0.96 -18.02
CA SER A 15 -7.06 1.33 -17.41
C SER A 15 -7.69 0.08 -16.83
N PHE A 16 -7.76 0.00 -15.51
CA PHE A 16 -8.28 -1.17 -14.81
C PHE A 16 -9.15 -0.74 -13.62
N TYR A 17 -10.03 -1.65 -13.21
CA TYR A 17 -10.82 -1.49 -12.00
C TYR A 17 -10.13 -2.23 -10.85
N PHE A 18 -10.05 -1.59 -9.69
CA PHE A 18 -9.54 -2.22 -8.48
C PHE A 18 -10.51 -1.96 -7.32
N THR A 19 -10.56 -2.89 -6.38
CA THR A 19 -11.26 -2.73 -5.12
C THR A 19 -10.31 -2.13 -4.11
N ASP A 20 -10.69 -0.97 -3.56
CA ASP A 20 -9.98 -0.41 -2.42
C ASP A 20 -10.10 -1.32 -1.20
N TRP A 21 -9.23 -1.09 -0.21
CA TRP A 21 -9.30 -1.71 1.11
C TRP A 21 -10.64 -1.47 1.84
N THR A 22 -11.42 -0.47 1.41
CA THR A 22 -12.78 -0.18 1.88
C THR A 22 -13.88 -0.95 1.11
N GLY A 23 -13.53 -1.79 0.15
CA GLY A 23 -14.48 -2.55 -0.69
C GLY A 23 -15.07 -1.75 -1.87
N THR A 24 -14.76 -0.46 -2.02
CA THR A 24 -15.27 0.34 -3.15
C THR A 24 -14.50 0.06 -4.43
N ARG A 25 -15.20 -0.24 -5.54
CA ARG A 25 -14.58 -0.39 -6.87
C ARG A 25 -14.25 0.99 -7.44
N LYS A 26 -12.97 1.26 -7.70
CA LYS A 26 -12.51 2.47 -8.37
C LYS A 26 -11.81 2.15 -9.68
N ARG A 27 -11.87 3.08 -10.63
CA ARG A 27 -11.14 3.00 -11.89
C ARG A 27 -9.79 3.68 -11.71
N HIS A 28 -8.70 2.92 -11.87
CA HIS A 28 -7.35 3.46 -11.95
C HIS A 28 -6.96 3.63 -13.42
N LEU A 29 -6.40 4.79 -13.76
CA LEU A 29 -5.95 5.06 -15.12
C LEU A 29 -4.58 5.71 -15.10
N ARG A 30 -3.63 5.08 -15.78
CA ARG A 30 -2.25 5.57 -15.94
C ARG A 30 -1.90 5.63 -17.42
N ARG A 31 -1.48 6.81 -17.88
CA ARG A 31 -1.10 7.10 -19.29
C ARG A 31 0.40 7.38 -19.39
N GLY A 32 0.92 7.33 -20.61
CA GLY A 32 2.29 7.77 -20.94
C GLY A 32 3.33 6.66 -21.00
N PHE A 33 2.91 5.39 -21.09
CA PHE A 33 3.84 4.29 -21.27
C PHE A 33 4.36 4.27 -22.72
N LYS A 34 5.67 4.07 -22.91
CA LYS A 34 6.27 3.97 -24.25
C LYS A 34 5.97 2.62 -24.90
N ARG A 35 5.90 1.55 -24.10
CA ARG A 35 5.66 0.18 -24.57
C ARG A 35 4.42 -0.41 -23.92
N GLN A 36 3.79 -1.36 -24.62
CA GLN A 36 2.65 -2.13 -24.10
C GLN A 36 3.03 -2.94 -22.85
N LYS A 37 4.25 -3.50 -22.84
CA LYS A 37 4.77 -4.32 -21.74
C LYS A 37 4.82 -3.53 -20.44
N ASP A 38 5.35 -2.31 -20.49
CA ASP A 38 5.48 -1.43 -19.32
C ASP A 38 4.10 -1.11 -18.70
N ALA A 39 3.06 -0.93 -19.54
CA ALA A 39 1.70 -0.70 -19.07
C ALA A 39 1.10 -1.93 -18.37
N LEU A 40 1.37 -3.14 -18.87
CA LEU A 40 0.93 -4.40 -18.26
C LEU A 40 1.67 -4.71 -16.95
N GLU A 41 2.98 -4.44 -16.92
CA GLU A 41 3.82 -4.66 -15.74
C GLU A 41 3.41 -3.73 -14.60
N TYR A 42 3.09 -2.47 -14.91
CA TYR A 42 2.53 -1.51 -13.96
C TYR A 42 1.20 -1.97 -13.35
N GLU A 43 0.27 -2.47 -14.17
CA GLU A 43 -1.01 -3.00 -13.68
C GLU A 43 -0.79 -4.18 -12.74
N ARG A 44 0.11 -5.10 -13.09
CA ARG A 44 0.43 -6.26 -12.27
C ARG A 44 1.05 -5.85 -10.93
N GLU A 45 2.03 -4.97 -10.94
CA GLU A 45 2.64 -4.45 -9.71
C GLU A 45 1.64 -3.71 -8.83
N PHE A 46 0.73 -2.94 -9.42
CA PHE A 46 -0.30 -2.22 -8.68
C PHE A 46 -1.26 -3.18 -7.98
N LEU A 47 -1.73 -4.22 -8.69
CA LEU A 47 -2.60 -5.23 -8.10
C LEU A 47 -1.89 -6.03 -7.00
N VAL A 48 -0.62 -6.38 -7.18
CA VAL A 48 0.18 -7.05 -6.13
C VAL A 48 0.33 -6.18 -4.89
N LYS A 49 0.60 -4.87 -5.06
CA LYS A 49 0.67 -3.92 -3.93
C LYS A 49 -0.66 -3.78 -3.20
N GLN A 50 -1.78 -3.83 -3.94
CA GLN A 50 -3.12 -3.73 -3.39
C GLN A 50 -3.59 -5.02 -2.71
N GLN A 51 -3.26 -6.18 -3.30
CA GLN A 51 -3.58 -7.52 -2.78
C GLN A 51 -2.60 -7.99 -1.69
N GLY A 52 -1.45 -7.34 -1.56
CA GLY A 52 -0.57 -7.46 -0.42
C GLY A 52 -1.21 -6.87 0.84
N SER A 53 -2.42 -7.33 1.19
CA SER A 53 -2.86 -7.31 2.57
C SER A 53 -1.85 -8.15 3.35
N PRO A 54 -1.16 -7.59 4.36
CA PRO A 54 -0.37 -8.44 5.24
C PRO A 54 -1.32 -9.49 5.84
N ASP A 55 -1.02 -10.78 5.67
CA ASP A 55 -1.76 -11.88 6.33
C ASP A 55 -1.76 -11.73 7.86
N MET A 56 -0.83 -10.92 8.38
CA MET A 56 -0.74 -10.56 9.78
C MET A 56 -1.53 -9.28 10.10
N LEU A 57 -2.20 -9.29 11.25
CA LEU A 57 -2.79 -8.08 11.83
C LEU A 57 -1.70 -7.02 12.02
N PHE A 58 -2.05 -5.76 11.76
CA PHE A 58 -1.12 -4.65 11.96
C PHE A 58 -0.60 -4.56 13.40
N SER A 59 -1.40 -4.98 14.39
CA SER A 59 -0.94 -5.12 15.79
C SER A 59 0.26 -6.05 15.90
N SER A 60 0.17 -7.23 15.29
CA SER A 60 1.27 -8.20 15.24
C SER A 60 2.48 -7.65 14.46
N LEU A 61 2.26 -6.84 13.41
CA LEU A 61 3.34 -6.20 12.65
C LEU A 61 4.04 -5.16 13.51
N TYR A 62 3.27 -4.36 14.25
CA TYR A 62 3.79 -3.35 15.15
C TYR A 62 4.61 -3.97 16.29
N ASP A 63 4.15 -5.08 16.85
CA ASP A 63 4.91 -5.82 17.88
C ASP A 63 6.25 -6.32 17.31
N LEU A 64 6.26 -6.81 16.07
CA LEU A 64 7.47 -7.26 15.39
C LEU A 64 8.41 -6.09 15.08
N TYR A 65 7.87 -4.95 14.66
CA TYR A 65 8.62 -3.70 14.45
C TYR A 65 9.24 -3.16 15.75
N GLN A 66 8.50 -3.18 16.86
CA GLN A 66 9.05 -2.81 18.17
C GLN A 66 10.18 -3.75 18.58
N LYS A 67 10.01 -5.06 18.39
CA LYS A 67 11.04 -6.05 18.74
C LYS A 67 12.34 -5.83 17.96
N ASP A 68 12.26 -5.61 16.65
CA ASP A 68 13.45 -5.32 15.82
C ASP A 68 14.03 -3.92 16.12
N GLY A 69 13.16 -2.93 16.37
CA GLY A 69 13.57 -1.57 16.75
C GLY A 69 14.33 -1.51 18.09
N LYS A 70 13.92 -2.33 19.07
CA LYS A 70 14.57 -2.43 20.38
C LYS A 70 16.01 -2.95 20.30
N ALA A 71 16.35 -3.75 19.29
CA ALA A 71 17.70 -4.25 19.08
C ALA A 71 18.66 -3.20 18.48
N ARG A 72 18.13 -2.15 17.81
CA ARG A 72 18.93 -1.18 17.04
C ARG A 72 18.99 0.21 17.65
N VAL A 73 18.07 0.54 18.55
CA VAL A 73 17.89 1.90 19.08
C VAL A 73 18.20 1.94 20.58
N LYS A 74 18.83 3.02 21.05
CA LYS A 74 19.07 3.24 22.49
C LYS A 74 17.74 3.29 23.26
N GLU A 75 17.71 2.68 24.45
CA GLU A 75 16.53 2.61 25.31
C GLU A 75 15.86 3.97 25.55
N THR A 76 16.63 5.03 25.75
CA THR A 76 16.11 6.39 25.98
C THR A 76 15.22 6.89 24.84
N THR A 77 15.57 6.57 23.59
CA THR A 77 14.79 6.93 22.40
C THR A 77 13.53 6.06 22.26
N ILE A 78 13.59 4.80 22.71
CA ILE A 78 12.46 3.86 22.69
C ILE A 78 11.40 4.31 23.70
N THR A 79 11.80 4.61 24.94
CA THR A 79 10.90 5.06 26.01
C THR A 79 10.18 6.36 25.65
N THR A 80 10.82 7.24 24.88
CA THR A 80 10.20 8.49 24.40
C THR A 80 9.21 8.25 23.26
N ARG A 81 9.49 7.27 22.39
CA ARG A 81 8.64 6.94 21.23
C ARG A 81 7.42 6.11 21.61
N GLU A 82 7.55 5.12 22.49
CA GLU A 82 6.44 4.23 22.89
C GLU A 82 5.11 4.94 23.23
N PRO A 83 5.07 5.99 24.08
CA PRO A 83 3.83 6.69 24.40
C PRO A 83 3.30 7.52 23.22
N LEU A 84 4.17 8.10 22.39
CA LEU A 84 3.77 8.85 21.19
C LEU A 84 3.07 7.93 20.18
N PHE A 85 3.60 6.72 20.00
CA PHE A 85 2.94 5.71 19.18
C PHE A 85 1.60 5.32 19.81
N LYS A 86 1.53 4.98 21.10
CA LYS A 86 0.24 4.65 21.73
C LYS A 86 -0.79 5.78 21.52
N ILE A 87 -0.46 7.03 21.77
CA ILE A 87 -1.40 8.14 21.61
C ILE A 87 -1.82 8.34 20.14
N ALA A 88 -0.90 8.23 19.18
CA ALA A 88 -1.22 8.44 17.76
C ALA A 88 -2.05 7.28 17.16
N TYR A 89 -1.80 6.05 17.59
CA TYR A 89 -2.40 4.86 16.98
C TYR A 89 -3.67 4.37 17.70
N THR A 90 -3.80 4.56 19.02
CA THR A 90 -5.00 4.11 19.79
C THR A 90 -6.34 4.67 19.25
N PRO A 91 -6.43 5.95 18.82
CA PRO A 91 -7.67 6.50 18.24
C PRO A 91 -8.03 5.90 16.87
N LEU A 92 -7.02 5.49 16.09
CA LEU A 92 -7.21 4.91 14.77
C LEU A 92 -7.68 3.45 14.86
N PHE A 93 -7.24 2.69 15.85
CA PHE A 93 -7.57 1.26 15.98
C PHE A 93 -8.96 0.98 16.57
N TRP A 94 -9.45 1.80 17.51
CA TRP A 94 -10.81 1.63 18.05
C TRP A 94 -11.91 1.84 16.99
N LYS A 95 -11.64 2.65 15.96
CA LYS A 95 -12.60 2.97 14.90
C LYS A 95 -12.85 1.82 13.91
N TYR A 96 -11.95 0.84 13.83
CA TYR A 96 -12.03 -0.29 12.88
C TYR A 96 -12.12 -1.66 13.57
N ALA A 97 -12.45 -1.69 14.87
CA ALA A 97 -12.60 -2.91 15.66
C ALA A 97 -14.03 -3.49 15.68
N HIS A 98 -14.87 -3.13 14.70
CA HIS A 98 -16.20 -3.70 14.49
C HIS A 98 -16.33 -4.29 13.10
#